data_AF-A0A950X5C4-F1
#
_entry.id   AF-A0A950X5C4-F1
#
_cell.length_a   1.000
_cell.length_b   1.000
_cell.length_c   1.000
_cell.angle_alpha   90.00
_cell.angle_beta   90.00
_cell.angle_gamma   90.00
#
_symmetry.space_group_name_H-M   'P 1'
#
loop_
_entity.id
_entity.type
_entity.pdbx_description
1 polymer ?
#
loop_
_entity_poly.entity_id
_entity_poly.type
_entity_poly.pdbx_seq_one_letter_code
_entity_poly.pdbx_strand_id
1 'polypeptide(L)' 'KSDVLWNPVDLGYAAAYVMRAVVDGKLKPGDTEVECGKLGKLKVINGSQVLLGPPTVFTKDNIDQYDF' A
#
# COMPACT_ATOMS: atom_id res chain seq x y z
N LYS A 1 5.63 15.09 -20.49
CA LYS A 1 5.82 15.08 -19.03
C LYS A 1 4.94 13.98 -18.49
N SER A 2 5.53 13.04 -17.77
CA SER A 2 4.83 11.99 -17.02
C SER A 2 5.12 12.29 -15.57
N ASP A 3 4.07 12.57 -14.81
CA ASP A 3 4.17 12.83 -13.37
C ASP A 3 3.98 11.49 -12.64
N VAL A 4 4.62 11.34 -11.50
CA VAL A 4 4.69 10.06 -10.77
C VAL A 4 4.31 10.30 -9.32
N LEU A 5 3.29 9.61 -8.83
CA LEU A 5 2.80 9.70 -7.45
C LEU A 5 2.31 8.31 -6.96
N TRP A 6 1.79 8.25 -5.75
CA TRP A 6 1.05 7.10 -5.21
C TRP A 6 -0.44 7.46 -5.09
N ASN A 7 -1.31 6.45 -5.08
CA ASN A 7 -2.72 6.64 -4.77
C ASN A 7 -2.92 6.81 -3.24
N PRO A 8 -3.32 7.98 -2.73
CA PRO A 8 -3.52 8.21 -1.30
C PRO A 8 -4.62 7.33 -0.70
N VAL A 9 -5.64 6.97 -1.49
CA VAL A 9 -6.73 6.09 -1.06
C VAL A 9 -6.20 4.70 -0.73
N ASP A 10 -5.35 4.14 -1.60
CA ASP A 10 -4.75 2.82 -1.36
C ASP A 10 -3.75 2.86 -0.19
N LEU A 11 -3.06 3.98 0.03
CA LEU A 11 -2.20 4.17 1.20
C LEU A 11 -3.01 4.11 2.51
N GLY A 12 -4.13 4.85 2.59
CA GLY A 12 -5.01 4.81 3.75
C GLY A 12 -5.65 3.43 3.97
N TYR A 13 -6.06 2.77 2.89
CA TYR A 13 -6.59 1.41 2.91
C TYR A 13 -5.56 0.41 3.45
N ALA A 14 -4.32 0.46 2.96
CA ALA A 14 -3.23 -0.39 3.47
C ALA A 14 -2.97 -0.14 4.96
N ALA A 15 -2.93 1.11 5.40
CA ALA A 15 -2.70 1.46 6.81
C ALA A 15 -3.77 0.85 7.74
N ALA A 16 -5.04 0.90 7.35
CA ALA A 16 -6.13 0.30 8.12
C ALA A 16 -6.00 -1.23 8.22
N TYR A 17 -5.64 -1.91 7.12
CA TYR A 17 -5.42 -3.36 7.11
C TYR A 17 -4.22 -3.77 7.97
N VAL A 18 -3.10 -3.04 7.87
CA VAL A 18 -1.90 -3.29 8.67
C VAL A 18 -2.21 -3.13 10.16
N MET A 19 -2.89 -2.05 10.56
CA MET A 19 -3.31 -1.86 11.95
C MET A 19 -4.20 -3.00 12.45
N ARG A 20 -5.18 -3.43 11.64
CA ARG A 20 -6.03 -4.58 11.98
C ARG A 20 -5.20 -5.86 12.14
N ALA A 21 -4.26 -6.13 11.25
CA ALA A 21 -3.41 -7.32 11.31
C ALA A 21 -2.54 -7.35 12.57
N VAL A 22 -2.04 -6.19 13.02
CA VAL A 22 -1.31 -6.07 14.30
C VAL A 22 -2.22 -6.36 15.48
N VAL A 23 -3.40 -5.74 15.54
CA VAL A 23 -4.37 -5.93 16.65
C VAL A 23 -4.85 -7.38 16.73
N ASP A 24 -5.09 -8.03 15.58
CA ASP A 24 -5.50 -9.43 15.50
C ASP A 24 -4.33 -10.41 15.78
N GLY A 25 -3.09 -9.92 15.93
CA GLY A 25 -1.89 -10.73 16.11
C GLY A 25 -1.48 -11.54 14.87
N LYS A 26 -1.98 -11.16 13.70
CA LYS A 26 -1.66 -11.76 12.40
C LYS A 26 -0.37 -11.22 11.78
N LEU A 27 0.00 -9.99 12.12
CA LEU A 27 1.29 -9.38 11.79
C LEU A 27 2.14 -9.27 13.05
N LYS A 28 3.32 -9.90 13.05
CA LYS A 28 4.23 -10.01 14.19
C LYS A 28 5.62 -9.46 13.85
N PRO A 29 6.42 -9.10 14.86
CA PRO A 29 7.82 -8.75 14.65
C PRO A 29 8.57 -9.87 13.90
N GLY A 30 9.23 -9.52 12.81
CA GLY A 30 9.97 -10.45 11.96
C GLY A 30 9.23 -10.95 10.73
N ASP A 31 7.92 -10.71 10.63
CA ASP A 31 7.16 -11.01 9.41
C ASP A 31 7.65 -10.14 8.24
N THR A 32 7.66 -10.73 7.05
CA THR A 32 8.19 -10.10 5.82
C THR A 32 7.08 -9.67 4.86
N GLU A 33 5.83 -10.00 5.17
CA GLU A 33 4.66 -9.66 4.36
C GLU A 33 3.39 -9.51 5.21
N VAL A 34 2.41 -8.76 4.69
CA VAL A 34 1.11 -8.55 5.31
C VAL A 34 0.01 -8.56 4.25
N GLU A 35 -1.11 -9.24 4.54
CA GLU A 35 -2.26 -9.31 3.63
C GLU A 35 -3.17 -8.08 3.79
N CYS A 36 -3.39 -7.37 2.68
CA CYS A 36 -4.08 -6.08 2.63
C CYS A 36 -5.27 -6.11 1.65
N GLY A 37 -6.14 -7.11 1.77
CA GLY A 37 -7.39 -7.19 1.01
C GLY A 37 -7.17 -7.09 -0.50
N LYS A 38 -7.84 -6.13 -1.17
CA LYS A 38 -7.70 -5.90 -2.62
C LYS A 38 -6.27 -5.57 -3.09
N LEU A 39 -5.40 -5.12 -2.19
CA LEU A 39 -4.00 -4.82 -2.49
C LEU A 39 -3.10 -6.07 -2.45
N GLY A 40 -3.64 -7.23 -2.07
CA GLY A 40 -2.88 -8.46 -1.96
C GLY A 40 -1.87 -8.42 -0.82
N LYS A 41 -0.74 -9.11 -0.99
CA LYS A 41 0.35 -9.15 -0.01
C LYS A 41 1.33 -8.00 -0.22
N LEU A 42 1.48 -7.15 0.79
CA LEU A 42 2.46 -6.07 0.82
C LEU A 42 3.72 -6.51 1.57
N LYS A 43 4.89 -6.03 1.15
CA LYS A 43 6.16 -6.39 1.78
C LYS A 43 6.41 -5.55 3.02
N VAL A 44 6.89 -6.20 4.08
CA VAL A 44 7.50 -5.55 5.25
C VAL A 44 9.00 -5.50 5.03
N ILE A 45 9.54 -4.29 5.01
CA ILE A 45 10.97 -4.01 4.84
C ILE A 45 11.48 -3.25 6.05
N ASN A 46 12.80 -3.25 6.25
CA ASN A 46 13.45 -2.50 7.35
C ASN A 46 12.84 -2.81 8.73
N GLY A 47 12.32 -4.02 8.91
CA GLY A 47 11.70 -4.51 10.16
C GLY A 47 10.30 -3.99 10.47
N SER A 48 9.89 -2.84 9.94
CA SER A 48 8.61 -2.21 10.33
C SER A 48 7.94 -1.34 9.25
N GLN A 49 8.50 -1.26 8.04
CA GLN A 49 7.97 -0.43 6.96
C GLN A 49 7.19 -1.29 5.97
N VAL A 50 5.93 -0.93 5.70
CA VAL A 50 5.11 -1.65 4.71
C VAL A 50 5.16 -0.90 3.38
N LEU A 51 5.65 -1.57 2.33
CA LEU A 51 5.78 -0.97 1.00
C LEU A 51 4.48 -1.16 0.21
N LEU A 52 3.81 -0.05 -0.13
CA LEU A 52 2.57 -0.08 -0.94
C LEU A 52 2.81 -0.63 -2.35
N GLY A 53 3.99 -0.36 -2.92
CA GLY A 53 4.36 -0.79 -4.26
C GLY A 53 5.14 0.28 -5.02
N PRO A 54 5.42 0.05 -6.31
CA PRO A 54 6.01 1.08 -7.16
C PRO A 54 5.05 2.27 -7.31
N PRO A 55 5.57 3.49 -7.50
CA PRO A 55 4.74 4.64 -7.81
C PRO A 55 3.93 4.45 -9.10
N THR A 56 2.75 5.04 -9.15
CA THR A 56 1.90 5.14 -10.34
C THR A 56 2.46 6.19 -11.28
N VAL A 57 2.62 5.83 -12.55
CA VAL A 57 2.92 6.79 -13.62
C VAL A 57 1.61 7.33 -14.17
N PHE A 58 1.41 8.64 -14.04
CA PHE A 58 0.25 9.33 -14.57
C PHE A 58 0.48 9.72 -16.02
N THR A 59 -0.43 9.32 -16.88
CA THR A 59 -0.47 9.61 -18.30
C THR A 59 -1.80 10.24 -18.67
N LYS A 60 -1.91 10.82 -19.87
CA LYS A 60 -3.18 11.36 -20.36
C LYS A 60 -4.29 10.30 -20.42
N ASP A 61 -3.93 9.03 -20.53
CA ASP A 61 -4.88 7.93 -20.71
C ASP A 61 -5.48 7.43 -19.38
N ASN A 62 -4.83 7.73 -18.25
CA ASN A 62 -5.26 7.24 -16.93
C ASN A 62 -5.57 8.34 -15.91
N ILE A 63 -5.23 9.60 -16.18
CA ILE A 63 -5.38 10.69 -15.22
C ILE A 63 -6.83 10.88 -14.75
N ASP A 64 -7.81 10.68 -15.63
CA ASP A 64 -9.25 10.83 -15.33
C ASP A 64 -9.79 9.71 -14.42
N GLN A 65 -9.01 8.67 -14.12
CA GLN A 65 -9.39 7.59 -13.21
C GLN A 65 -9.09 7.91 -11.73
N TYR A 66 -8.45 9.04 -11.47
CA TYR A 66 -7.99 9.44 -10.15
C TYR A 66 -8.63 10.76 -9.75
N ASP A 67 -9.41 10.74 -8.66
CA ASP A 67 -10.02 11.91 -8.03
C ASP A 67 -9.70 11.83 -6.54
N PHE A 68 -8.61 12.50 -6.13
CA PHE A 68 -8.08 12.48 -4.78
C PHE A 68 -7.49 13.83 -4.38
#